data_AF-A0A3E2D4I6-F1
#
_entry.id   AF-A0A3E2D4I6-F1
#
_cell.length_a   1.000
_cell.length_b   1.000
_cell.length_c   1.000
_cell.angle_alpha   90.00
_cell.angle_beta   90.00
_cell.angle_gamma   90.00
#
_symmetry.space_group_name_H-M   'P 1'
#
loop_
_entity.id
_entity.type
_entity.pdbx_description
1 polymer ?
#
loop_
_entity_poly.entity_id
_entity_poly.type
_entity_poly.pdbx_seq_one_letter_code
_entity_poly.pdbx_strand_id
1 'polypeptide(L)'
;LRNSMLKAIPYAAVDGFIVTGLEEDRGEVEALMQQGKPFVIVDSEVHSQAPSINIDESRAMKELTEHLISLGHRNFVVISPESGNDDGYLSWHGTIRRRIDGV
;
A
#
# COMPACT_ATOMS: atom_id res chain seq x y z
N LEU A 1 -4.88 7.95 -18.68
CA LEU A 1 -3.59 8.40 -18.11
C LEU A 1 -2.77 7.27 -17.46
N ARG A 2 -3.11 5.99 -17.67
CA ARG A 2 -2.20 4.87 -17.35
C ARG A 2 -0.95 5.00 -18.26
N ASN A 3 0.26 4.92 -17.69
CA ASN A 3 1.60 5.03 -18.32
C ASN A 3 2.39 6.36 -18.21
N SER A 4 2.05 7.28 -17.29
CA SER A 4 2.80 8.56 -17.18
C SER A 4 3.95 8.56 -16.16
N MET A 5 3.83 7.90 -15.00
CA MET A 5 4.87 7.98 -13.95
C MET A 5 6.10 7.13 -14.26
N LEU A 6 5.90 5.88 -14.69
CA LEU A 6 7.00 4.98 -15.07
C LEU A 6 7.96 5.63 -16.09
N LYS A 7 7.41 6.38 -17.05
CA LYS A 7 8.19 7.10 -18.07
C LYS A 7 8.91 8.34 -17.54
N ALA A 8 8.41 8.95 -16.47
CA ALA A 8 8.97 10.18 -15.91
C ALA A 8 10.16 9.89 -14.98
N ILE A 9 10.15 8.75 -14.29
CA ILE A 9 11.18 8.34 -13.31
C ILE A 9 12.60 8.50 -13.87
N PRO A 10 12.98 7.94 -15.04
CA PRO A 10 14.35 8.05 -15.56
C PRO A 10 14.83 9.49 -15.81
N TYR A 11 13.92 10.42 -16.04
CA TYR A 11 14.21 11.81 -16.41
C TYR A 11 13.99 12.80 -15.26
N ALA A 12 13.55 12.33 -14.10
CA ALA A 12 13.23 13.20 -12.98
C ALA A 12 14.51 13.81 -12.39
N ALA A 13 14.60 15.15 -12.45
CA ALA A 13 15.70 15.92 -11.89
C ALA A 13 15.49 16.15 -10.38
N VAL A 14 15.58 15.07 -9.61
CA VAL A 14 15.42 15.08 -8.15
C VAL A 14 16.59 14.37 -7.46
N ASP A 15 16.78 14.66 -6.17
CA ASP A 15 17.79 14.00 -5.35
C ASP A 15 17.33 12.68 -4.74
N GLY A 16 16.01 12.42 -4.72
CA GLY A 16 15.42 11.19 -4.24
C GLY A 16 13.90 11.17 -4.36
N PHE A 17 13.28 10.05 -3.97
CA PHE A 17 11.84 9.82 -4.13
C PHE A 17 11.17 9.38 -2.83
N ILE A 18 9.91 9.80 -2.69
CA ILE A 18 8.96 9.23 -1.74
C ILE A 18 7.88 8.56 -2.58
N VAL A 19 7.70 7.26 -2.37
CA VAL A 19 6.78 6.44 -3.13
C VAL A 19 5.58 6.11 -2.28
N THR A 20 4.38 6.50 -2.71
CA THR A 20 3.12 6.26 -1.98
C THR A 20 2.08 5.62 -2.88
N GLY A 21 1.33 4.64 -2.39
CA GLY A 21 0.16 4.12 -3.10
C GLY A 21 0.47 3.44 -4.43
N LEU A 22 1.70 2.94 -4.60
CA LEU A 22 2.03 2.02 -5.69
C LEU A 22 1.84 0.58 -5.21
N GLU A 23 1.15 -0.20 -6.02
CA GLU A 23 1.12 -1.66 -5.94
C GLU A 23 2.40 -2.20 -6.60
N GLU A 24 2.98 -3.27 -6.06
CA GLU A 24 4.28 -3.83 -6.50
C GLU A 24 4.37 -4.13 -8.00
N ASP A 25 3.23 -4.42 -8.66
CA ASP A 25 3.16 -4.99 -10.01
C ASP A 25 3.36 -4.03 -11.20
N ARG A 26 3.91 -2.83 -11.00
CA ARG A 26 3.87 -1.78 -12.04
C ARG A 26 5.21 -1.27 -12.55
N GLY A 27 6.31 -1.91 -12.16
CA GLY A 27 7.65 -1.63 -12.70
C GLY A 27 8.24 -0.27 -12.28
N GLU A 28 7.51 0.58 -11.53
CA GLU A 28 8.06 1.85 -11.06
C GLU A 28 9.14 1.64 -10.01
N VAL A 29 9.01 0.63 -9.15
CA VAL A 29 10.06 0.27 -8.17
C VAL A 29 11.33 -0.15 -8.91
N GLU A 30 11.21 -0.96 -9.96
CA GLU A 30 12.34 -1.34 -10.81
C GLU A 30 12.95 -0.13 -11.53
N ALA A 31 12.12 0.77 -12.06
CA ALA A 31 12.59 2.01 -12.69
C ALA A 31 13.31 2.93 -11.70
N LEU A 32 12.82 3.04 -10.46
CA LEU A 32 13.47 3.80 -9.38
C LEU A 32 14.82 3.19 -9.01
N MET A 33 14.89 1.86 -8.91
CA MET A 33 16.16 1.15 -8.69
C MET A 33 17.15 1.39 -9.83
N GLN A 34 16.69 1.32 -11.08
CA GLN A 34 17.53 1.59 -12.26
C GLN A 34 18.00 3.04 -12.33
N GLN A 35 17.17 3.99 -11.90
CA GLN A 35 17.54 5.40 -11.83
C GLN A 35 18.66 5.65 -10.80
N GLY A 36 18.78 4.81 -9.78
CA GLY A 36 19.88 4.83 -8.81
C GLY A 36 19.83 5.99 -7.80
N LYS A 37 18.71 6.73 -7.74
CA LYS A 37 18.49 7.75 -6.70
C LYS A 37 17.91 7.11 -5.43
N PRO A 38 18.26 7.62 -4.24
CA PRO A 38 17.64 7.16 -3.00
C PRO A 38 16.12 7.28 -3.05
N PHE A 39 15.42 6.27 -2.54
CA PHE A 39 13.97 6.34 -2.38
C PHE A 39 13.49 5.58 -1.14
N VAL A 40 12.30 5.94 -0.67
CA VAL A 40 11.58 5.28 0.43
C VAL A 40 10.14 5.01 0.01
N ILE A 41 9.63 3.84 0.40
CA ILE A 41 8.24 3.43 0.19
C ILE A 41 7.43 3.80 1.43
N VAL A 42 6.26 4.39 1.27
CA VAL A 42 5.39 4.82 2.37
C VAL A 42 3.97 4.35 2.13
N ASP A 43 3.36 3.72 3.14
CA ASP A 43 1.97 3.22 3.11
C ASP A 43 1.65 2.35 1.89
N SER A 44 2.55 1.43 1.60
CA SER A 44 2.54 0.56 0.42
C SER A 44 3.02 -0.84 0.80
N GLU A 45 2.95 -1.78 -0.14
CA GLU A 45 3.47 -3.13 0.05
C GLU A 45 4.97 -3.10 0.40
N VAL A 46 5.37 -4.00 1.31
CA VAL A 46 6.74 -4.02 1.83
C VAL A 46 7.65 -4.69 0.80
N HIS A 47 8.48 -3.87 0.15
CA HIS A 47 9.46 -4.37 -0.80
C HIS A 47 10.79 -4.69 -0.10
N SER A 48 11.27 -5.93 -0.22
CA SER A 48 12.48 -6.41 0.49
C SER A 48 13.77 -5.62 0.17
N GLN A 49 13.83 -5.00 -1.01
CA GLN A 49 15.01 -4.29 -1.51
C GLN A 49 14.97 -2.76 -1.28
N ALA A 50 13.94 -2.22 -0.61
CA ALA A 50 13.80 -0.78 -0.38
C ALA A 50 13.37 -0.49 1.07
N PRO A 51 13.86 0.61 1.68
CA PRO A 51 13.35 1.03 2.98
C PRO A 51 11.87 1.38 2.86
N SER A 52 11.09 0.98 3.86
CA SER A 52 9.66 1.27 3.93
C SER A 52 9.26 1.86 5.27
N ILE A 53 8.27 2.75 5.22
CA ILE A 53 7.62 3.35 6.38
C ILE A 53 6.14 2.98 6.29
N ASN A 54 5.69 2.16 7.23
CA ASN A 54 4.30 1.70 7.29
C ASN A 54 3.75 1.89 8.69
N ILE A 55 2.43 1.96 8.78
CA ILE A 55 1.73 1.85 10.05
C ILE A 55 1.63 0.38 10.46
N ASP A 56 1.53 0.14 11.77
CA ASP A 56 1.18 -1.17 12.31
C ASP A 56 -0.33 -1.38 12.13
N GLU A 57 -0.71 -1.84 10.93
CA GLU A 57 -2.12 -2.03 10.55
C GLU A 57 -2.80 -3.08 11.42
N SER A 58 -2.10 -4.16 11.80
CA SER A 58 -2.63 -5.20 12.67
C SER A 58 -3.03 -4.62 14.02
N ARG A 59 -2.12 -3.86 14.65
CA ARG A 59 -2.40 -3.21 15.93
C ARG A 59 -3.50 -2.17 15.80
N ALA A 60 -3.48 -1.34 14.77
CA ALA A 60 -4.49 -0.30 14.55
C ALA A 60 -5.90 -0.91 14.38
N MET A 61 -6.03 -1.96 13.56
CA MET A 61 -7.31 -2.63 13.32
C MET A 61 -7.82 -3.37 14.57
N LYS A 62 -6.91 -3.96 15.35
CA LYS A 62 -7.24 -4.54 16.64
C LYS A 62 -7.78 -3.49 17.61
N GLU A 63 -7.06 -2.40 17.82
CA GLU A 63 -7.46 -1.31 18.73
C GLU A 63 -8.83 -0.71 18.31
N LEU A 64 -9.06 -0.52 17.01
CA LEU A 64 -10.34 -0.07 16.47
C LEU A 64 -11.47 -1.06 16.77
N THR A 65 -11.24 -2.34 16.49
CA THR A 65 -12.26 -3.39 16.67
C THR A 65 -12.61 -3.57 18.15
N GLU A 66 -11.61 -3.60 19.03
CA GLU A 66 -11.79 -3.67 20.48
C GLU A 66 -12.61 -2.48 20.99
N HIS A 67 -12.31 -1.26 20.51
CA HIS A 67 -13.07 -0.07 20.84
C HIS A 67 -14.55 -0.21 20.44
N LEU A 68 -14.85 -0.61 19.21
CA LEU A 68 -16.24 -0.77 18.75
C LEU A 68 -16.98 -1.88 19.51
N ILE A 69 -16.33 -2.99 19.84
CA ILE A 69 -16.91 -4.06 20.66
C ILE A 69 -17.24 -3.54 22.06
N SER A 70 -16.36 -2.72 22.65
CA SER A 70 -16.56 -2.12 23.98
C SER A 70 -17.78 -1.19 24.03
N LEU A 71 -18.11 -0.55 22.92
CA LEU A 71 -19.32 0.26 22.74
C LEU A 71 -20.59 -0.59 22.51
N GLY A 72 -20.46 -1.91 22.40
CA GLY A 72 -21.59 -2.83 22.22
C GLY A 72 -21.89 -3.22 20.76
N HIS A 73 -21.11 -2.76 19.78
CA HIS A 73 -21.30 -3.15 18.38
C HIS A 73 -20.96 -4.63 18.16
N ARG A 74 -21.75 -5.32 17.32
CA ARG A 74 -21.61 -6.77 17.02
C ARG A 74 -21.73 -7.13 15.54
N ASN A 75 -22.30 -6.24 14.73
CA ASN A 75 -22.44 -6.43 13.29
C ASN A 75 -21.55 -5.39 12.60
N PHE A 76 -20.58 -5.87 11.82
CA PHE A 76 -19.57 -5.03 11.19
C PHE A 76 -19.65 -5.16 9.67
N VAL A 77 -19.38 -4.06 8.97
CA VAL A 77 -19.20 -4.02 7.53
C VAL A 77 -17.89 -3.30 7.26
N VAL A 78 -17.05 -3.88 6.39
CA VAL A 78 -15.82 -3.24 5.91
C VAL A 78 -16.10 -2.64 4.53
N ILE A 79 -15.79 -1.35 4.38
CA ILE A 79 -15.91 -0.63 3.10
C ILE A 79 -14.51 -0.21 2.68
N SER A 80 -14.13 -0.54 1.45
CA SER A 80 -12.80 -0.27 0.90
C SER A 80 -12.93 0.15 -0.56
N PRO A 81 -11.96 0.93 -1.10
CA PRO A 81 -11.75 1.00 -2.54
C PRO A 81 -11.57 -0.41 -3.12
N GLU A 82 -11.91 -0.56 -4.40
CA GLU A 82 -11.65 -1.78 -5.16
C GLU A 82 -10.15 -1.95 -5.40
N SER A 83 -9.60 -3.14 -5.16
CA SER A 83 -8.17 -3.44 -5.40
C SER A 83 -7.88 -3.82 -6.86
N GLY A 84 -8.79 -3.52 -7.79
CA GLY A 84 -8.65 -3.84 -9.21
C GLY A 84 -8.91 -5.30 -9.60
N ASN A 85 -9.38 -6.15 -8.68
CA ASN A 85 -9.79 -7.53 -8.96
C ASN A 85 -11.29 -7.71 -8.69
N ASP A 86 -12.02 -8.10 -9.75
CA ASP A 86 -13.48 -8.33 -9.72
C ASP A 86 -13.84 -9.68 -9.07
N ASP A 87 -12.83 -10.51 -8.76
CA ASP A 87 -12.98 -11.87 -8.20
C ASP A 87 -13.31 -11.88 -6.69
N GLY A 88 -13.72 -10.73 -6.14
CA GLY A 88 -14.14 -10.55 -4.76
C GLY A 88 -13.01 -10.28 -3.78
N TYR A 89 -13.35 -9.89 -2.54
CA TYR A 89 -12.39 -9.37 -1.56
C TYR A 89 -11.27 -10.35 -1.14
N LEU A 90 -11.48 -11.65 -1.34
CA LEU A 90 -10.46 -12.68 -1.08
C LEU A 90 -9.32 -12.67 -2.10
N SER A 91 -9.52 -12.02 -3.25
CA SER A 91 -8.51 -11.82 -4.29
C SER A 91 -7.79 -10.48 -4.17
N TRP A 92 -8.16 -9.65 -3.19
CA TRP A 92 -7.53 -8.35 -2.96
C TRP A 92 -6.10 -8.54 -2.43
N HIS A 93 -5.20 -7.64 -2.82
CA HIS A 93 -3.78 -7.63 -2.44
C HIS A 93 -3.37 -6.26 -1.88
N GLY A 94 -2.09 -6.13 -1.50
CA GLY A 94 -1.51 -4.90 -0.99
C GLY A 94 -2.13 -4.42 0.33
N THR A 95 -2.16 -3.09 0.51
CA THR A 95 -2.60 -2.45 1.77
C THR A 95 -4.06 -2.73 2.11
N ILE A 96 -4.94 -2.86 1.11
CA ILE A 96 -6.35 -3.18 1.34
C ILE A 96 -6.51 -4.59 1.94
N ARG A 97 -5.72 -5.55 1.47
CA ARG A 97 -5.76 -6.93 1.97
C ARG A 97 -5.32 -7.03 3.42
N ARG A 98 -4.20 -6.38 3.76
CA ARG A 98 -3.67 -6.30 5.13
C ARG A 98 -4.70 -5.76 6.12
N ARG A 99 -5.42 -4.71 5.73
CA ARG A 99 -6.52 -4.12 6.54
C ARG A 99 -7.67 -5.09 6.79
N ILE A 100 -8.01 -5.94 5.81
CA ILE A 100 -9.07 -6.95 5.95
C ILE A 100 -8.61 -8.12 6.83
N ASP A 101 -7.39 -8.60 6.60
CA ASP A 101 -6.84 -9.71 7.38
C ASP A 101 -6.52 -9.28 8.82
N GLY A 102 -6.37 -7.96 9.04
CA GLY A 102 -5.97 -7.41 10.34
C GLY A 102 -4.53 -7.77 10.70
N VAL A 103 -3.66 -7.92 9.70
CA VAL A 103 -2.23 -8.23 9.82
C VAL A 103 -1.38 -7.25 9.03
#